data_AF-J2ZUJ5-F1
#
_entry.id   AF-J2ZUJ5-F1
#
_cell.length_a   1.000
_cell.length_b   1.000
_cell.length_c   1.000
_cell.angle_alpha   90.00
_cell.angle_beta   90.00
_cell.angle_gamma   90.00
#
_symmetry.space_group_name_H-M   'P 1'
#
loop_
_entity.id
_entity.type
_entity.pdbx_description
1 polymer ?
#
loop_
_entity_poly.entity_id
_entity_poly.type
_entity_poly.pdbx_seq_one_letter_code
_entity_poly.pdbx_strand_id
1 'polypeptide(L)'
;MIIISSCRKVIPMLNSKILIILTLLFSLMVLPGCGTDAVQEDLLNYINNEVPKIASLEKKAIADYSAVSGANFQDDDVMYETLTQKVIPTYAQFIGELEKIRPSTPEVQEVHEQFIEAATSQHSGFVMVVSALEKQDYTEIAKANKNLAEGRKLMREYHAAVKNLADSHGVTITMPSN
;
A
#
# COMPACT_ATOMS: atom_id res chain seq x y z
N MET A 1 0.15 -68.88 -50.32
CA MET A 1 -0.32 -67.67 -51.01
C MET A 1 0.17 -66.47 -50.22
N ILE A 2 0.99 -65.64 -50.86
CA ILE A 2 1.75 -64.50 -50.32
C ILE A 2 0.78 -63.37 -49.97
N ILE A 3 0.93 -62.70 -48.81
CA ILE A 3 0.96 -61.22 -48.63
C ILE A 3 1.49 -60.92 -47.21
N ILE A 4 2.67 -60.27 -47.05
CA ILE A 4 2.84 -59.19 -46.05
C ILE A 4 3.80 -58.14 -46.63
N SER A 5 3.31 -56.89 -46.58
CA SER A 5 3.80 -55.67 -47.19
C SER A 5 5.11 -55.13 -46.58
N SER A 6 5.99 -54.61 -47.44
CA SER A 6 7.17 -53.84 -47.07
C SER A 6 6.77 -52.40 -46.71
N CYS A 7 6.89 -52.03 -45.44
CA CYS A 7 6.78 -50.63 -45.03
C CYS A 7 8.19 -50.02 -44.93
N ARG A 8 8.62 -49.39 -46.03
CA ARG A 8 9.87 -48.63 -46.11
C ARG A 8 9.69 -47.33 -45.34
N LYS A 9 10.16 -47.26 -44.09
CA LYS A 9 10.31 -45.99 -43.36
C LYS A 9 11.39 -45.16 -44.06
N VAL A 10 10.96 -44.18 -44.84
CA VAL A 10 11.79 -43.08 -45.32
C VAL A 10 12.18 -42.27 -44.09
N ILE A 11 13.37 -42.50 -43.56
CA ILE A 11 14.00 -41.59 -42.62
C ILE A 11 14.61 -40.49 -43.49
N PRO A 12 14.07 -39.26 -43.51
CA PRO A 12 14.76 -38.17 -44.16
C PRO A 12 16.06 -37.93 -43.38
N MET A 13 17.18 -38.02 -44.08
CA MET A 13 18.48 -37.63 -43.55
C MET A 13 18.40 -36.14 -43.21
N LEU A 14 18.16 -35.85 -41.93
CA LEU A 14 18.09 -34.49 -41.41
C LEU A 14 19.46 -33.86 -41.64
N ASN A 15 19.50 -32.92 -42.58
CA ASN A 15 20.73 -32.31 -43.07
C ASN A 15 21.43 -31.61 -41.89
N SER A 16 22.72 -31.88 -41.66
CA SER A 16 23.47 -31.32 -40.52
C SER A 16 23.35 -29.78 -40.45
N LYS A 17 23.19 -29.11 -41.60
CA LYS A 17 22.93 -27.68 -41.71
C LYS A 17 21.57 -27.24 -41.11
N ILE A 18 20.53 -28.07 -41.20
CA ILE A 18 19.20 -27.82 -40.62
C ILE A 18 19.23 -27.97 -39.09
N LEU A 19 20.02 -28.91 -38.57
CA LEU A 19 20.22 -29.10 -37.13
C LEU A 19 20.99 -27.92 -36.50
N ILE A 20 21.94 -27.34 -37.23
CA ILE A 20 22.70 -26.14 -36.82
C ILE A 20 21.82 -24.88 -36.84
N ILE A 21 20.91 -24.74 -37.82
CA ILE A 21 19.98 -23.60 -37.88
C ILE A 21 18.95 -23.66 -36.75
N LEU A 22 18.45 -24.85 -36.38
CA LEU A 22 17.50 -25.01 -35.27
C LEU A 22 18.12 -24.69 -33.90
N THR A 23 19.40 -25.04 -33.71
CA THR A 23 20.14 -24.73 -32.47
C THR A 23 20.51 -23.25 -32.37
N LEU A 24 20.77 -22.57 -33.51
CA LEU A 24 20.98 -21.12 -33.55
C LEU A 24 19.68 -20.31 -33.30
N LEU A 25 18.52 -20.85 -33.68
CA LEU A 25 17.22 -20.21 -33.46
C LEU A 25 16.74 -20.33 -32.00
N PHE A 26 17.18 -21.37 -31.28
CA PHE A 26 16.87 -21.59 -29.87
C PHE A 26 17.76 -20.76 -28.91
N SER A 27 18.94 -20.32 -29.36
CA SER A 27 19.82 -19.45 -28.55
C SER A 27 19.41 -17.98 -28.54
N LEU A 28 18.49 -17.56 -29.43
CA LEU A 28 17.99 -16.18 -29.50
C LEU A 28 16.87 -15.86 -28.49
N MET A 29 16.38 -16.86 -27.73
CA MET A 29 15.35 -16.68 -26.69
C MET A 29 15.90 -16.51 -25.27
N VAL A 30 17.22 -16.57 -25.08
CA VAL A 30 17.82 -16.28 -23.78
C VAL A 30 18.38 -14.85 -23.79
N LEU A 31 17.49 -13.89 -23.99
CA LEU A 31 17.76 -12.57 -23.43
C LEU A 31 17.74 -12.79 -21.91
N PRO A 32 18.84 -12.56 -21.17
CA PRO A 32 18.68 -12.32 -19.75
C PRO A 32 17.76 -11.11 -19.67
N GLY A 33 16.49 -11.33 -19.32
CA GLY A 33 15.64 -10.24 -18.90
C GLY A 33 16.44 -9.51 -17.85
N CYS A 34 16.80 -8.26 -18.13
CA CYS A 34 17.19 -7.32 -17.11
C CYS A 34 15.90 -7.13 -16.30
N GLY A 35 15.63 -8.09 -15.43
CA GLY A 35 14.35 -8.23 -14.74
C GLY A 35 14.22 -7.00 -13.88
N THR A 36 13.31 -6.13 -14.24
CA THR A 36 12.94 -5.03 -13.36
C THR A 36 12.46 -5.63 -12.05
N ASP A 37 12.92 -5.08 -10.95
CA ASP A 37 12.50 -5.51 -9.64
C ASP A 37 11.02 -5.13 -9.48
N ALA A 38 10.14 -6.13 -9.58
CA ALA A 38 8.70 -5.89 -9.58
C ALA A 38 8.22 -5.22 -8.29
N VAL A 39 8.87 -5.50 -7.15
CA VAL A 39 8.57 -4.87 -5.86
C VAL A 39 9.03 -3.41 -5.88
N GLN A 40 10.21 -3.14 -6.44
CA GLN A 40 10.68 -1.77 -6.64
C GLN A 40 9.70 -0.93 -7.47
N GLU A 41 9.27 -1.43 -8.63
CA GLU A 41 8.35 -0.72 -9.51
C GLU A 41 7.00 -0.47 -8.86
N ASP A 42 6.45 -1.49 -8.19
CA ASP A 42 5.18 -1.42 -7.49
C ASP A 42 5.25 -0.43 -6.30
N LEU A 43 6.31 -0.49 -5.50
CA LEU A 43 6.54 0.44 -4.39
C LEU A 43 6.66 1.88 -4.89
N LEU A 44 7.41 2.11 -5.96
CA LEU A 44 7.56 3.45 -6.56
C LEU A 44 6.23 3.98 -7.08
N ASN A 45 5.41 3.13 -7.71
CA ASN A 45 4.07 3.52 -8.13
C ASN A 45 3.18 3.85 -6.92
N TYR A 46 3.20 2.99 -5.91
CA TYR A 46 2.42 3.14 -4.69
C TYR A 46 2.71 4.48 -3.98
N ILE A 47 3.98 4.78 -3.71
CA ILE A 47 4.37 5.98 -2.94
C ILE A 47 4.35 7.27 -3.77
N ASN A 48 4.60 7.22 -5.09
CA ASN A 48 4.71 8.43 -5.91
C ASN A 48 3.44 8.76 -6.68
N ASN A 49 2.59 7.76 -6.96
CA ASN A 49 1.41 7.95 -7.81
C ASN A 49 0.10 7.66 -7.09
N GLU A 50 0.01 6.61 -6.27
CA GLU A 50 -1.28 6.18 -5.69
C GLU A 50 -1.57 6.92 -4.38
N VAL A 51 -0.72 6.78 -3.37
CA VAL A 51 -0.89 7.43 -2.07
C VAL A 51 -0.96 8.97 -2.16
N PRO A 52 -0.14 9.66 -2.98
CA PRO A 52 -0.21 11.12 -3.06
C PRO A 52 -1.56 11.67 -3.55
N LYS A 53 -2.35 10.90 -4.30
CA LYS A 53 -3.68 11.32 -4.76
C LYS A 53 -4.67 11.50 -3.61
N ILE A 54 -4.45 10.83 -2.49
CA ILE A 54 -5.37 10.82 -1.34
C ILE A 54 -4.79 11.56 -0.12
N ALA A 55 -3.49 11.84 -0.11
CA ALA A 55 -2.78 12.46 1.02
C ALA A 55 -3.35 13.81 1.46
N SER A 56 -3.98 14.57 0.55
CA SER A 56 -4.62 15.85 0.91
C SER A 56 -5.81 15.68 1.85
N LEU A 57 -6.52 14.54 1.79
CA LEU A 57 -7.66 14.25 2.67
C LEU A 57 -7.19 14.04 4.11
N GLU A 58 -6.19 13.16 4.30
CA GLU A 58 -5.57 12.93 5.60
C GLU A 58 -4.98 14.22 6.17
N LYS A 59 -4.15 14.93 5.39
CA LYS A 59 -3.54 16.19 5.81
C LYS A 59 -4.59 17.20 6.28
N LYS A 60 -5.70 17.33 5.53
CA LYS A 60 -6.79 18.24 5.90
C LYS A 60 -7.44 17.82 7.22
N ALA A 61 -7.81 16.54 7.36
CA ALA A 61 -8.45 16.04 8.56
C ALA A 61 -7.57 16.18 9.82
N ILE A 62 -6.27 15.88 9.69
CA ILE A 62 -5.30 16.08 10.77
C ILE A 62 -5.14 17.56 11.11
N ALA A 63 -5.06 18.44 10.11
CA ALA A 63 -4.98 19.89 10.34
C ALA A 63 -6.23 20.43 11.05
N ASP A 64 -7.42 20.03 10.62
CA ASP A 64 -8.69 20.40 11.26
C ASP A 64 -8.74 19.90 12.71
N TYR A 65 -8.28 18.68 12.98
CA TYR A 65 -8.19 18.15 14.35
C TYR A 65 -7.18 18.90 15.22
N SER A 66 -5.98 19.18 14.70
CA SER A 66 -4.93 19.92 15.42
C SER A 66 -5.33 21.37 15.73
N ALA A 67 -6.22 21.96 14.94
CA ALA A 67 -6.72 23.33 15.15
C ALA A 67 -7.64 23.46 16.38
N VAL A 68 -8.17 22.35 16.92
CA VAL A 68 -9.12 22.35 18.04
C VAL A 68 -8.71 21.42 19.18
N SER A 69 -7.47 20.93 19.18
CA SER A 69 -6.95 19.99 20.19
C SER A 69 -5.61 20.45 20.76
N GLY A 70 -5.20 19.82 21.86
CA GLY A 70 -3.94 20.13 22.54
C GLY A 70 -3.89 21.59 22.98
N ALA A 71 -2.85 22.31 22.57
CA ALA A 71 -2.67 23.74 22.89
C ALA A 71 -3.73 24.65 22.24
N ASN A 72 -4.45 24.18 21.22
CA ASN A 72 -5.48 24.94 20.52
C ASN A 72 -6.90 24.58 21.00
N PHE A 73 -7.02 23.74 22.02
CA PHE A 73 -8.32 23.39 22.60
C PHE A 73 -8.97 24.64 23.21
N GLN A 74 -10.24 24.88 22.87
CA GLN A 74 -11.04 26.00 23.35
C GLN A 74 -12.12 25.50 24.30
N ASP A 75 -13.03 24.67 23.79
CA ASP A 75 -14.10 24.04 24.54
C ASP A 75 -14.60 22.77 23.83
N ASP A 76 -15.43 22.01 24.54
CA ASP A 76 -15.98 20.73 24.10
C ASP A 76 -16.89 20.87 22.87
N ASP A 77 -17.64 21.99 22.74
CA ASP A 77 -18.59 22.22 21.65
C ASP A 77 -17.85 22.45 20.33
N VAL A 78 -16.83 23.31 20.32
CA VAL A 78 -15.98 23.58 19.14
C VAL A 78 -15.26 22.31 18.69
N MET A 79 -14.77 21.51 19.65
CA MET A 79 -14.12 20.23 19.36
C MET A 79 -15.11 19.23 18.76
N TYR A 80 -16.29 19.09 19.36
CA TYR A 80 -17.36 18.18 18.90
C TYR A 80 -17.80 18.53 17.48
N GLU A 81 -18.11 19.81 17.22
CA GLU A 81 -18.56 20.27 15.90
C GLU A 81 -17.47 20.03 14.85
N THR A 82 -16.21 20.37 15.17
CA THR A 82 -15.10 20.17 14.22
C THR A 82 -14.88 18.69 13.91
N LEU A 83 -14.93 17.82 14.93
CA LEU A 83 -14.78 16.38 14.73
C LEU A 83 -15.89 15.79 13.87
N THR A 84 -17.15 16.09 14.21
CA THR A 84 -18.33 15.50 13.56
C THR A 84 -18.59 16.06 12.16
N GLN A 85 -18.35 17.35 11.94
CA GLN A 85 -18.65 18.02 10.67
C GLN A 85 -17.47 18.02 9.69
N LYS A 86 -16.23 17.90 10.17
CA LYS A 86 -15.03 18.02 9.32
C LYS A 86 -14.12 16.81 9.41
N VAL A 87 -13.59 16.51 10.59
CA VAL A 87 -12.49 15.52 10.74
C VAL A 87 -12.95 14.13 10.37
N ILE A 88 -13.99 13.60 11.03
CA ILE A 88 -14.47 12.23 10.85
C ILE A 88 -14.93 12.00 9.41
N PRO A 89 -15.79 12.84 8.78
CA PRO A 89 -16.20 12.64 7.39
C PRO A 89 -15.02 12.67 6.40
N THR A 90 -14.10 13.63 6.56
CA THR A 90 -12.92 13.74 5.68
C THR A 90 -12.00 12.52 5.83
N TYR A 91 -11.78 12.06 7.06
CA TYR A 91 -10.91 10.92 7.33
C TYR A 91 -11.54 9.58 6.92
N ALA A 92 -12.85 9.43 7.05
CA ALA A 92 -13.58 8.29 6.50
C ALA A 92 -13.49 8.24 4.97
N GLN A 93 -13.59 9.39 4.29
CA GLN A 93 -13.34 9.47 2.85
C GLN A 93 -11.90 9.06 2.51
N PHE A 94 -10.91 9.52 3.28
CA PHE A 94 -9.52 9.11 3.11
C PHE A 94 -9.35 7.58 3.21
N ILE A 95 -9.89 6.95 4.25
CA ILE A 95 -9.83 5.49 4.42
C ILE A 95 -10.51 4.80 3.23
N GLY A 96 -11.69 5.27 2.80
CA GLY A 96 -12.40 4.68 1.67
C GLY A 96 -11.64 4.78 0.34
N GLU A 97 -10.84 5.83 0.12
CA GLU A 97 -9.96 5.91 -1.05
C GLU A 97 -8.66 5.09 -0.86
N LEU A 98 -8.11 5.06 0.35
CA LEU A 98 -6.96 4.23 0.70
C LEU A 98 -7.27 2.75 0.43
N GLU A 99 -8.41 2.26 0.91
CA GLU A 99 -8.91 0.91 0.70
C GLU A 99 -9.22 0.56 -0.76
N LYS A 100 -9.11 1.48 -1.72
CA LYS A 100 -9.22 1.17 -3.16
C LYS A 100 -7.88 0.92 -3.82
N ILE A 101 -6.77 1.31 -3.19
CA ILE A 101 -5.43 1.09 -3.71
C ILE A 101 -5.14 -0.42 -3.65
N ARG A 102 -4.59 -0.98 -4.74
CA ARG A 102 -4.35 -2.42 -4.87
C ARG A 102 -2.92 -2.63 -5.36
N PRO A 103 -1.92 -2.63 -4.45
CA PRO A 103 -0.55 -2.92 -4.83
C PRO A 103 -0.44 -4.31 -5.48
N SER A 104 0.50 -4.44 -6.40
CA SER A 104 0.64 -5.63 -7.25
C SER A 104 1.40 -6.76 -6.56
N THR A 105 2.34 -6.41 -5.68
CA THR A 105 3.27 -7.32 -5.03
C THR A 105 2.87 -7.59 -3.57
N PRO A 106 3.06 -8.82 -3.06
CA PRO A 106 2.74 -9.16 -1.67
C PRO A 106 3.43 -8.25 -0.65
N GLU A 107 4.67 -7.85 -0.91
CA GLU A 107 5.47 -7.00 -0.03
C GLU A 107 4.86 -5.59 0.13
N VAL A 108 4.38 -5.00 -0.98
CA VAL A 108 3.73 -3.68 -0.92
C VAL A 108 2.29 -3.81 -0.39
N GLN A 109 1.62 -4.94 -0.62
CA GLN A 109 0.32 -5.24 -0.01
C GLN A 109 0.41 -5.29 1.53
N GLU A 110 1.43 -5.95 2.08
CA GLU A 110 1.64 -6.01 3.54
C GLU A 110 1.84 -4.60 4.13
N VAL A 111 2.66 -3.77 3.48
CA VAL A 111 2.85 -2.37 3.88
C VAL A 111 1.56 -1.54 3.75
N HIS A 112 0.74 -1.82 2.73
CA HIS A 112 -0.55 -1.16 2.54
C HIS A 112 -1.58 -1.54 3.60
N GLU A 113 -1.62 -2.81 4.02
CA GLU A 113 -2.47 -3.29 5.10
C GLU A 113 -2.12 -2.59 6.43
N GLN A 114 -0.83 -2.41 6.72
CA GLN A 114 -0.38 -1.63 7.88
C GLN A 114 -0.85 -0.17 7.82
N PHE A 115 -0.91 0.45 6.63
CA PHE A 115 -1.43 1.80 6.47
C PHE A 115 -2.92 1.87 6.76
N ILE A 116 -3.70 0.90 6.26
CA ILE A 116 -5.14 0.80 6.54
C ILE A 116 -5.38 0.61 8.05
N GLU A 117 -4.61 -0.26 8.71
CA GLU A 117 -4.71 -0.48 10.16
C GLU A 117 -4.42 0.80 10.94
N ALA A 118 -3.33 1.49 10.60
CA ALA A 118 -2.96 2.77 11.22
C ALA A 118 -4.07 3.82 11.06
N ALA A 119 -4.57 3.99 9.84
CA ALA A 119 -5.63 4.95 9.53
C ALA A 119 -6.93 4.61 10.27
N THR A 120 -7.33 3.33 10.29
CA THR A 120 -8.55 2.87 10.96
C THR A 120 -8.47 3.05 12.48
N SER A 121 -7.31 2.76 13.08
CA SER A 121 -7.06 2.98 14.51
C SER A 121 -7.17 4.45 14.88
N GLN A 122 -6.60 5.34 14.05
CA GLN A 122 -6.70 6.78 14.25
C GLN A 122 -8.12 7.31 14.09
N HIS A 123 -8.86 6.84 13.08
CA HIS A 123 -10.27 7.17 12.88
C HIS A 123 -11.14 6.73 14.06
N SER A 124 -10.93 5.51 14.58
CA SER A 124 -11.60 5.01 15.78
C SER A 124 -11.34 5.92 16.99
N GLY A 125 -10.11 6.42 17.13
CA GLY A 125 -9.76 7.43 18.13
C GLY A 125 -10.61 8.69 18.03
N PHE A 126 -10.80 9.25 16.83
CA PHE A 126 -11.66 10.44 16.63
C PHE A 126 -13.11 10.18 17.03
N VAL A 127 -13.67 9.04 16.61
CA VAL A 127 -15.04 8.65 16.96
C VAL A 127 -15.20 8.47 18.48
N MET A 128 -14.19 7.93 19.16
CA MET A 128 -14.22 7.78 20.61
C MET A 128 -14.16 9.12 21.35
N VAL A 129 -13.41 10.11 20.84
CA VAL A 129 -13.44 11.46 21.42
C VAL A 129 -14.86 12.03 21.36
N VAL A 130 -15.52 11.95 20.19
CA VAL A 130 -16.91 12.38 20.03
C VAL A 130 -17.83 11.68 21.04
N SER A 131 -17.73 10.36 21.16
CA SER A 131 -18.57 9.60 22.10
C SER A 131 -18.33 9.99 23.56
N ALA A 132 -17.08 10.32 23.93
CA ALA A 132 -16.74 10.74 25.27
C ALA A 132 -17.29 12.15 25.59
N LEU A 133 -17.25 13.07 24.61
CA LEU A 133 -17.86 14.40 24.73
C LEU A 133 -19.38 14.30 24.90
N GLU A 134 -20.07 13.48 24.11
CA GLU A 134 -21.53 13.29 24.20
C GLU A 134 -21.98 12.72 25.55
N LYS A 135 -21.19 11.82 26.13
CA LYS A 135 -21.48 11.19 27.42
C LYS A 135 -21.03 12.01 28.62
N GLN A 136 -20.25 13.08 28.38
CA GLN A 136 -19.49 13.80 29.40
C GLN A 136 -18.66 12.87 30.29
N ASP A 137 -18.13 11.78 29.71
CA ASP A 137 -17.35 10.77 30.43
C ASP A 137 -15.85 10.97 30.17
N TYR A 138 -15.21 11.75 31.03
CA TYR A 138 -13.78 12.03 30.93
C TYR A 138 -12.89 10.78 31.12
N THR A 139 -13.42 9.66 31.63
CA THR A 139 -12.67 8.40 31.67
C THR A 139 -12.56 7.75 30.28
N GLU A 140 -13.54 7.98 29.41
CA GLU A 140 -13.53 7.56 28.01
C GLU A 140 -12.56 8.41 27.16
N ILE A 141 -12.33 9.68 27.52
CA ILE A 141 -11.30 10.51 26.88
C ILE A 141 -9.91 9.88 27.01
N ALA A 142 -9.59 9.26 28.16
CA ALA A 142 -8.31 8.57 28.33
C ALA A 142 -8.16 7.37 27.37
N LYS A 143 -9.24 6.62 27.13
CA LYS A 143 -9.26 5.52 26.16
C LYS A 143 -9.14 6.02 24.73
N ALA A 144 -9.85 7.11 24.39
CA ALA A 144 -9.76 7.75 23.08
C ALA A 144 -8.31 8.22 22.80
N ASN A 145 -7.66 8.85 23.78
CA ASN A 145 -6.26 9.27 23.68
C ASN A 145 -5.30 8.09 23.49
N LYS A 146 -5.56 6.95 24.13
CA LYS A 146 -4.78 5.72 23.92
C LYS A 146 -4.91 5.23 22.47
N ASN A 147 -6.10 5.19 21.91
CA ASN A 147 -6.30 4.77 20.51
C ASN A 147 -5.67 5.75 19.52
N LEU A 148 -5.79 7.06 19.76
CA LEU A 148 -5.08 8.06 18.95
C LEU A 148 -3.56 7.91 19.05
N ALA A 149 -3.02 7.55 20.22
CA ALA A 149 -1.60 7.27 20.39
C ALA A 149 -1.17 5.99 19.66
N GLU A 150 -1.99 4.95 19.66
CA GLU A 150 -1.75 3.73 18.91
C GLU A 150 -1.79 3.97 17.41
N GLY A 151 -2.80 4.68 16.89
CA GLY A 151 -2.85 5.06 15.47
C GLY A 151 -1.60 5.83 15.03
N ARG A 152 -1.12 6.78 15.84
CA ARG A 152 0.16 7.48 15.58
C ARG A 152 1.36 6.54 15.62
N LYS A 153 1.37 5.52 16.49
CA LYS A 153 2.44 4.52 16.56
C LYS A 153 2.44 3.66 15.30
N LEU A 154 1.29 3.08 14.95
CA LEU A 154 1.10 2.29 13.73
C LEU A 154 1.50 3.09 12.49
N MET A 155 1.20 4.39 12.42
CA MET A 155 1.60 5.23 11.29
C MET A 155 3.13 5.40 11.18
N ARG A 156 3.83 5.47 12.32
CA ARG A 156 5.31 5.46 12.33
C ARG A 156 5.86 4.10 11.91
N GLU A 157 5.20 3.02 12.32
CA GLU A 157 5.57 1.65 11.94
C GLU A 157 5.39 1.44 10.43
N TYR A 158 4.27 1.90 9.85
CA TYR A 158 4.05 1.95 8.40
C TYR A 158 5.16 2.72 7.67
N HIS A 159 5.51 3.94 8.12
CA HIS A 159 6.59 4.70 7.50
C HIS A 159 7.95 3.98 7.59
N ALA A 160 8.22 3.31 8.70
CA ALA A 160 9.43 2.51 8.85
C ALA A 160 9.42 1.29 7.90
N ALA A 161 8.27 0.64 7.72
CA ALA A 161 8.11 -0.49 6.81
C ALA A 161 8.32 -0.07 5.35
N VAL A 162 7.73 1.05 4.92
CA VAL A 162 7.97 1.66 3.59
C VAL A 162 9.46 1.92 3.38
N LYS A 163 10.14 2.54 4.37
CA LYS A 163 11.57 2.82 4.28
C LYS A 163 12.40 1.54 4.18
N ASN A 164 12.12 0.55 5.02
CA ASN A 164 12.86 -0.71 5.03
C ASN A 164 12.69 -1.48 3.71
N LEU A 165 11.47 -1.48 3.15
CA LEU A 165 11.20 -2.09 1.86
C LEU A 165 11.96 -1.35 0.74
N ALA A 166 11.93 -0.02 0.76
CA ALA A 166 12.69 0.79 -0.18
C ALA A 166 14.19 0.52 -0.13
N ASP A 167 14.78 0.51 1.07
CA ASP A 167 16.21 0.23 1.26
C ASP A 167 16.58 -1.18 0.76
N SER A 168 15.72 -2.17 0.99
CA SER A 168 15.92 -3.57 0.56
C SER A 168 15.91 -3.74 -0.96
N HIS A 169 15.19 -2.85 -1.66
CA HIS A 169 15.05 -2.83 -3.12
C HIS A 169 15.84 -1.67 -3.77
N GLY A 170 16.81 -1.09 -3.07
CA GLY A 170 17.72 -0.08 -3.61
C GLY A 170 17.07 1.27 -3.97
N VAL A 171 15.93 1.59 -3.37
CA VAL A 171 15.20 2.86 -3.55
C VAL A 171 15.54 3.82 -2.42
N THR A 172 15.96 5.04 -2.76
CA THR A 172 16.10 6.13 -1.77
C THR A 172 14.82 6.95 -1.72
N ILE A 173 14.15 6.96 -0.57
CA ILE A 173 12.94 7.79 -0.35
C ILE A 173 13.30 9.01 0.49
N THR A 174 12.89 10.19 0.03
CA THR A 174 12.84 11.40 0.85
C THR A 174 11.46 11.49 1.50
N MET A 175 11.35 11.06 2.77
CA MET A 175 10.12 11.27 3.53
C MET A 175 10.03 12.76 3.91
N PRO A 176 8.89 13.45 3.67
CA PRO A 176 8.71 14.80 4.19
C PRO A 176 8.81 14.77 5.72
N SER A 177 9.69 15.59 6.27
CA SER A 177 9.84 15.78 7.71
C SER A 177 8.54 16.38 8.27
N ASN A 178 7.85 15.62 9.13
CA ASN A 178 6.75 16.12 9.96
C ASN A 178 7.25 17.15 10.98
#